data_AF-A0A7J6UJ33-F1
#
_entry.id   AF-A0A7J6UJ33-F1
#
_cell.length_a   1.000
_cell.length_b   1.000
_cell.length_c   1.000
_cell.angle_alpha   90.00
_cell.angle_beta   90.00
_cell.angle_gamma   90.00
#
_symmetry.space_group_name_H-M   'P 1'
#
loop_
_entity.id
_entity.type
_entity.pdbx_description
1 polymer ?
#
loop_
_entity_poly.entity_id
_entity_poly.type
_entity_poly.pdbx_seq_one_letter_code
_entity_poly.pdbx_strand_id
1 'polypeptide(L)'
;GFLVAKKCPDYANGVSTLRALQSTFYENGRVVSWLKSCGIRWYQTPPRCERAHGWYETLHKTFLQIVRALLLGDQSRTLKWFDVIDRAAWTINQVYRHSADSDIFPAELHFCYGRALPPNYDDRLARRDFRKFAVGDYVVRYNFNRRGKLDTRWLVDQVCEIVAISGSVATLKVGTDWEGRPVLKSEFLGNLKVVPRDAFN
;
A
#
# COMPACT_ATOMS: atom_id res chain seq x y z
N GLY A 1 -3.91 -13.61 -1.17
CA GLY A 1 -4.77 -12.77 -0.31
C GLY A 1 -6.19 -13.26 -0.48
N PHE A 2 -7.02 -13.22 0.55
CA PHE A 2 -8.41 -13.72 0.46
C PHE A 2 -9.34 -12.61 -0.05
N LEU A 3 -10.08 -12.88 -1.12
CA LEU A 3 -11.17 -12.00 -1.56
C LEU A 3 -12.48 -12.49 -0.96
N VAL A 4 -13.13 -11.65 -0.16
CA VAL A 4 -14.39 -12.04 0.48
C VAL A 4 -15.50 -12.04 -0.57
N ALA A 5 -16.04 -13.22 -0.87
CA ALA A 5 -17.30 -13.37 -1.58
C ALA A 5 -18.47 -13.29 -0.58
N LYS A 6 -19.68 -13.03 -1.09
CA LYS A 6 -20.93 -12.77 -0.33
C LYS A 6 -21.31 -13.80 0.75
N LYS A 7 -20.66 -14.96 0.79
CA LYS A 7 -20.77 -15.99 1.84
C LYS A 7 -19.39 -16.28 2.43
N CYS A 8 -19.02 -15.54 3.47
CA CYS A 8 -17.91 -15.91 4.34
C CYS A 8 -18.50 -16.62 5.57
N PRO A 9 -17.97 -17.78 6.01
CA PRO A 9 -18.41 -18.42 7.24
C PRO A 9 -18.21 -17.51 8.46
N ASP A 10 -19.18 -17.47 9.38
CA ASP A 10 -19.22 -16.55 10.53
C ASP A 10 -17.95 -16.60 11.42
N TYR A 11 -17.20 -17.69 11.37
CA TYR A 11 -15.97 -17.93 12.13
C TYR A 11 -14.71 -17.26 11.54
N ALA A 12 -14.78 -16.68 10.33
CA ALA A 12 -13.66 -15.97 9.69
C ALA A 12 -13.56 -14.48 10.13
N ASN A 13 -14.44 -14.03 11.02
CA ASN A 13 -14.59 -12.63 11.37
C ASN A 13 -13.61 -12.21 12.47
N GLY A 14 -12.61 -11.43 12.08
CA GLY A 14 -11.81 -10.68 13.04
C GLY A 14 -10.59 -10.04 12.41
N VAL A 15 -10.82 -9.09 11.50
CA VAL A 15 -9.75 -8.22 11.01
C VAL A 15 -9.33 -7.34 12.19
N SER A 16 -8.15 -7.56 12.76
CA SER A 16 -7.63 -6.72 13.85
C SER A 16 -6.93 -5.47 13.35
N THR A 17 -6.60 -5.42 12.06
CA THR A 17 -5.76 -4.39 11.46
C THR A 17 -6.17 -4.13 10.01
N LEU A 18 -6.37 -2.86 9.67
CA LEU A 18 -6.54 -2.38 8.30
C LEU A 18 -5.34 -1.53 7.89
N ARG A 19 -4.69 -1.89 6.78
CA ARG A 19 -3.65 -1.07 6.13
C ARG A 19 -4.19 -0.55 4.80
N ALA A 20 -4.21 0.77 4.62
CA ALA A 20 -4.77 1.39 3.43
C ALA A 20 -3.93 2.59 2.94
N LEU A 21 -4.13 2.98 1.68
CA LEU A 21 -3.58 4.19 1.09
C LEU A 21 -4.09 5.44 1.82
N GLN A 22 -3.30 6.52 1.77
CA GLN A 22 -3.78 7.86 2.09
C GLN A 22 -4.73 8.29 0.98
N SER A 23 -6.02 8.09 1.23
CA SER A 23 -7.11 8.56 0.39
C SER A 23 -8.11 9.33 1.22
N THR A 24 -8.79 10.27 0.57
CA THR A 24 -9.85 11.09 1.19
C THR A 24 -10.98 10.24 1.80
N PHE A 25 -11.16 9.01 1.29
CA PHE A 25 -12.12 8.05 1.86
C PHE A 25 -11.67 7.55 3.23
N TYR A 26 -10.40 7.13 3.37
CA TYR A 26 -9.88 6.61 4.64
C TYR A 26 -9.55 7.71 5.65
N GLU A 27 -9.35 8.95 5.19
CA GLU A 27 -9.19 10.14 6.05
C GLU A 27 -10.52 10.66 6.61
N ASN A 28 -11.66 10.10 6.18
CA ASN A 28 -12.97 10.49 6.67
C ASN A 28 -13.15 10.06 8.14
N GLY A 29 -13.40 11.05 9.02
CA GLY A 29 -13.59 10.81 10.45
C GLY A 29 -14.67 9.77 10.80
N ARG A 30 -15.70 9.61 9.95
CA ARG A 30 -16.73 8.57 10.14
C ARG A 30 -16.18 7.17 9.94
N VAL A 31 -15.35 6.97 8.91
CA VAL A 31 -14.69 5.68 8.62
C VAL A 31 -13.73 5.34 9.76
N VAL A 32 -12.94 6.31 10.21
CA VAL A 32 -12.02 6.13 11.34
C VAL A 32 -12.75 5.77 12.63
N SER A 33 -13.86 6.46 12.92
CA SER A 33 -14.69 6.17 14.11
C SER A 33 -15.31 4.77 14.05
N TRP A 34 -15.80 4.36 12.88
CA TRP A 34 -16.36 3.03 12.68
C TRP A 34 -15.29 1.95 12.87
N LEU A 35 -14.10 2.10 12.27
CA LEU A 35 -12.98 1.16 12.46
C LEU A 35 -12.60 1.01 13.93
N LYS A 36 -12.53 2.13 14.67
CA LYS A 36 -12.27 2.12 16.12
C LYS A 36 -13.36 1.37 16.89
N SER A 37 -14.64 1.60 16.56
CA SER A 37 -15.76 0.89 17.22
C SER A 37 -15.73 -0.63 16.99
N CYS A 38 -15.19 -1.06 15.85
CA CYS A 38 -14.97 -2.47 15.52
C CYS A 38 -13.67 -3.04 16.11
N GLY A 39 -12.90 -2.27 16.89
CA GLY A 39 -11.60 -2.70 17.44
C GLY A 39 -10.49 -2.86 16.39
N ILE A 40 -10.65 -2.27 15.20
CA ILE A 40 -9.72 -2.41 14.08
C ILE A 40 -8.65 -1.32 14.17
N ARG A 41 -7.38 -1.73 14.26
CA ARG A 41 -6.25 -0.80 14.19
C ARG A 41 -6.03 -0.34 12.75
N TRP A 42 -6.04 0.97 12.52
CA TRP A 42 -5.85 1.55 11.20
C TRP A 42 -4.42 2.06 11.02
N TYR A 43 -3.75 1.59 9.96
CA TYR A 43 -2.43 2.05 9.55
C TYR A 43 -2.50 2.66 8.16
N GLN A 44 -2.08 3.91 8.04
CA GLN A 44 -1.88 4.54 6.75
C GLN A 44 -0.52 4.16 6.19
N THR A 45 -0.48 3.74 4.93
CA THR A 45 0.81 3.63 4.24
C THR A 45 1.39 5.01 3.98
N PRO A 46 2.73 5.12 3.90
CA PRO A 46 3.37 6.37 3.50
C PRO A 46 2.76 6.93 2.20
N PRO A 47 2.68 8.26 2.07
CA PRO A 47 2.16 8.89 0.86
C PRO A 47 2.88 8.35 -0.37
N ARG A 48 2.09 8.06 -1.42
CA ARG A 48 2.61 7.78 -2.77
C ARG A 48 3.66 6.66 -2.81
N CYS A 49 3.49 5.67 -1.94
CA CYS A 49 4.28 4.45 -1.90
C CYS A 49 3.44 3.27 -2.42
N GLU A 50 3.23 3.21 -3.74
CA GLU A 50 2.46 2.14 -4.39
C GLU A 50 3.05 0.75 -4.12
N ARG A 51 4.38 0.66 -3.95
CA ARG A 51 5.08 -0.58 -3.61
C ARG A 51 4.67 -1.15 -2.23
N ALA A 52 4.27 -0.31 -1.27
CA ALA A 52 3.76 -0.77 0.02
C ALA A 52 2.42 -1.53 -0.11
N HIS A 53 1.77 -1.43 -1.28
CA HIS A 53 0.55 -2.15 -1.65
C HIS A 53 0.78 -3.19 -2.74
N GLY A 54 2.04 -3.56 -3.03
CA GLY A 54 2.36 -4.49 -4.12
C GLY A 54 1.56 -5.79 -4.08
N TRP A 55 1.18 -6.24 -2.88
CA TRP A 55 0.27 -7.39 -2.70
C TRP A 55 -1.17 -7.12 -3.21
N TYR A 56 -1.77 -5.98 -2.85
CA TYR A 56 -3.11 -5.59 -3.31
C TYR A 56 -3.13 -5.26 -4.80
N GLU A 57 -2.10 -4.57 -5.30
CA GLU A 57 -1.98 -4.23 -6.72
C GLU A 57 -1.82 -5.49 -7.60
N THR A 58 -1.00 -6.45 -7.15
CA THR A 58 -0.89 -7.75 -7.82
C THR A 58 -2.23 -8.48 -7.83
N LEU A 59 -2.95 -8.48 -6.70
CA LEU A 59 -4.26 -9.11 -6.59
C LEU A 59 -5.30 -8.43 -7.50
N HIS A 60 -5.32 -7.10 -7.56
CA HIS A 60 -6.18 -6.35 -8.47
C HIS A 60 -5.90 -6.70 -9.93
N LYS A 61 -4.63 -6.77 -10.32
CA LYS A 61 -4.23 -7.15 -11.68
C LYS A 61 -4.73 -8.55 -12.02
N THR A 62 -4.51 -9.53 -11.15
CA THR A 62 -4.98 -10.91 -11.34
C THR A 62 -6.51 -10.97 -11.41
N PHE A 63 -7.20 -10.27 -10.52
CA PHE A 63 -8.67 -10.21 -10.52
C PHE A 63 -9.22 -9.66 -11.83
N LEU A 64 -8.67 -8.53 -12.30
CA LEU A 64 -9.08 -7.93 -13.57
C LEU A 64 -8.77 -8.84 -14.77
N GLN A 65 -7.67 -9.59 -14.74
CA GLN A 65 -7.34 -10.56 -15.79
C GLN A 65 -8.37 -11.70 -15.84
N ILE A 66 -8.78 -12.23 -14.69
CA ILE A 66 -9.81 -13.27 -14.61
C ILE A 66 -11.16 -12.74 -15.07
N VAL A 67 -11.58 -11.56 -14.61
CA VAL A 67 -12.81 -10.91 -15.07
C VAL A 67 -12.80 -10.75 -16.59
N ARG A 68 -11.71 -10.24 -17.16
CA ARG A 68 -11.57 -10.10 -18.62
C ARG A 68 -11.65 -11.44 -19.34
N ALA A 69 -10.99 -12.48 -18.83
CA ALA A 69 -11.04 -13.81 -19.42
C ALA A 69 -12.47 -14.39 -19.41
N LEU A 70 -13.21 -14.21 -18.31
CA LEU A 70 -14.61 -14.65 -18.20
C LEU A 70 -15.51 -13.92 -19.19
N LEU A 71 -15.32 -12.60 -19.37
CA LEU A 71 -16.09 -11.81 -20.33
C LEU A 71 -15.74 -12.16 -21.79
N LEU A 72 -14.46 -12.40 -22.10
CA LEU A 72 -14.03 -12.79 -23.45
C LEU A 72 -14.45 -14.23 -23.81
N GLY A 73 -14.56 -15.11 -22.81
CA GLY A 73 -15.07 -16.47 -22.97
C GLY A 73 -16.58 -16.54 -23.16
N ASP A 74 -17.32 -15.45 -22.91
CA ASP A 74 -18.75 -15.38 -23.14
C ASP A 74 -19.06 -15.20 -24.64
N GLN A 75 -19.35 -16.31 -25.31
CA GLN A 75 -19.74 -16.32 -26.71
C GLN A 75 -21.02 -15.52 -26.97
N SER A 76 -21.90 -15.39 -25.97
CA SER A 76 -23.15 -14.64 -26.09
C SER A 76 -22.97 -13.12 -25.97
N ARG A 77 -21.83 -12.67 -25.42
CA ARG A 77 -21.52 -11.26 -25.11
C ARG A 77 -22.61 -10.54 -24.29
N THR A 78 -23.30 -11.27 -23.44
CA THR A 78 -24.37 -10.75 -22.59
C THR A 78 -23.90 -10.48 -21.17
N LEU A 79 -22.83 -11.13 -20.73
CA LEU A 79 -22.30 -10.96 -19.36
C LEU A 79 -21.75 -9.56 -19.15
N LYS A 80 -22.12 -8.94 -18.02
CA LYS A 80 -21.52 -7.70 -17.56
C LYS A 80 -20.45 -8.00 -16.52
N TRP A 81 -19.52 -7.07 -16.35
CA TRP A 81 -18.38 -7.25 -15.43
C TRP A 81 -18.81 -7.56 -14.00
N PHE A 82 -19.95 -7.05 -13.54
CA PHE A 82 -20.46 -7.29 -12.20
C PHE A 82 -21.07 -8.68 -12.00
N ASP A 83 -21.57 -9.30 -13.07
CA ASP A 83 -22.14 -10.66 -13.02
C ASP A 83 -21.05 -11.72 -12.79
N VAL A 84 -19.81 -11.39 -13.13
CA VAL A 84 -18.66 -12.30 -13.04
C VAL A 84 -17.76 -12.04 -11.83
N ILE A 85 -18.07 -11.04 -10.99
CA ILE A 85 -17.25 -10.70 -9.80
C ILE A 85 -17.17 -11.89 -8.83
N ASP A 86 -18.32 -12.47 -8.47
CA ASP A 86 -18.36 -13.58 -7.51
C ASP A 86 -17.60 -14.80 -8.05
N ARG A 87 -17.74 -15.07 -9.35
CA ARG A 87 -17.00 -16.14 -10.02
C ARG A 87 -15.50 -15.87 -10.05
N ALA A 88 -15.09 -14.64 -10.35
CA ALA A 88 -13.69 -14.24 -10.33
C ALA A 88 -13.07 -14.31 -8.93
N ALA A 89 -13.81 -13.90 -7.89
CA ALA A 89 -13.39 -14.02 -6.50
C ALA A 89 -13.22 -15.48 -6.09
N TRP A 90 -14.18 -16.34 -6.48
CA TRP A 90 -14.09 -17.78 -6.25
C TRP A 90 -12.86 -18.38 -6.94
N THR A 91 -12.61 -18.06 -8.21
CA THR A 91 -11.43 -18.54 -8.96
C THR A 91 -10.13 -18.14 -8.30
N ILE A 92 -10.01 -16.90 -7.80
CA ILE A 92 -8.82 -16.47 -7.07
C ILE A 92 -8.61 -17.28 -5.79
N ASN A 93 -9.68 -17.53 -5.04
CA ASN A 93 -9.54 -18.18 -3.74
C ASN A 93 -9.30 -19.70 -3.84
N GLN A 94 -9.84 -20.35 -4.87
CA GLN A 94 -9.92 -21.82 -4.95
C GLN A 94 -9.06 -22.43 -6.05
N VAL A 95 -8.63 -21.65 -7.05
CA VAL A 95 -7.98 -22.19 -8.26
C VAL A 95 -6.64 -21.50 -8.55
N TYR A 96 -6.52 -20.21 -8.21
CA TYR A 96 -5.31 -19.45 -8.50
C TYR A 96 -4.18 -19.76 -7.51
N ARG A 97 -3.02 -20.14 -8.04
CA ARG A 97 -1.77 -20.28 -7.30
C ARG A 97 -0.93 -19.02 -7.45
N HIS A 98 -0.42 -18.50 -6.33
CA HIS A 98 0.36 -17.25 -6.32
C HIS A 98 1.79 -17.42 -6.87
N SER A 99 2.31 -18.65 -6.94
CA SER A 99 3.57 -19.01 -7.61
C SER A 99 3.49 -20.44 -8.15
N ALA A 100 4.37 -20.78 -9.11
CA ALA A 100 4.47 -22.13 -9.65
C ALA A 100 4.83 -23.16 -8.57
N ASP A 101 5.58 -22.74 -7.56
CA ASP A 101 6.03 -23.56 -6.43
C ASP A 101 5.03 -23.57 -5.25
N SER A 102 3.85 -22.96 -5.42
CA SER A 102 2.83 -22.94 -4.37
C SER A 102 1.85 -24.09 -4.56
N ASP A 103 1.84 -25.01 -3.61
CA ASP A 103 0.92 -26.17 -3.60
C ASP A 103 -0.37 -25.91 -2.82
N ILE A 104 -0.56 -24.70 -2.29
CA ILE A 104 -1.66 -24.36 -1.38
C ILE A 104 -2.48 -23.22 -1.96
N PHE A 105 -3.80 -23.39 -2.00
CA PHE A 105 -4.70 -22.33 -2.45
C PHE A 105 -4.99 -21.30 -1.34
N PRO A 106 -5.33 -20.04 -1.68
CA PRO A 106 -5.65 -19.02 -0.68
C PRO A 106 -6.78 -19.42 0.28
N ALA A 107 -7.79 -20.17 -0.19
CA ALA A 107 -8.86 -20.68 0.66
C ALA A 107 -8.37 -21.75 1.65
N GLU A 108 -7.50 -22.66 1.21
CA GLU A 108 -6.90 -23.68 2.09
C GLU A 108 -6.02 -23.01 3.15
N LEU A 109 -5.21 -22.03 2.76
CA LEU A 109 -4.43 -21.22 3.69
C LEU A 109 -5.32 -20.55 4.75
N HIS A 110 -6.48 -20.03 4.34
CA HIS A 110 -7.37 -19.30 5.24
C HIS A 110 -8.20 -20.21 6.16
N PHE A 111 -8.72 -21.32 5.65
CA PHE A 111 -9.69 -22.18 6.36
C PHE A 111 -9.07 -23.45 6.95
N CYS A 112 -8.05 -24.03 6.31
CA CYS A 112 -7.47 -25.31 6.74
C CYS A 112 -6.21 -25.12 7.61
N TYR A 113 -5.42 -24.09 7.34
CA TYR A 113 -4.14 -23.86 8.04
C TYR A 113 -4.19 -22.74 9.09
N GLY A 114 -5.35 -22.11 9.28
CA GLY A 114 -5.50 -20.96 10.18
C GLY A 114 -4.77 -19.71 9.66
N ARG A 115 -4.88 -18.59 10.37
CA ARG A 115 -4.35 -17.27 9.96
C ARG A 115 -2.83 -17.32 9.76
N ALA A 116 -2.38 -17.71 8.58
CA ALA A 116 -1.02 -17.45 8.16
C ALA A 116 -0.85 -15.93 8.17
N LEU A 117 0.01 -15.44 9.07
CA LEU A 117 0.45 -14.06 9.07
C LEU A 117 0.87 -13.71 7.64
N PRO A 118 0.58 -12.49 7.14
CA PRO A 118 1.17 -12.06 5.87
C PRO A 118 2.67 -12.35 5.91
N PRO A 119 3.27 -12.82 4.79
CA PRO A 119 4.69 -13.13 4.77
C PRO A 119 5.44 -11.95 5.38
N ASN A 120 6.29 -12.22 6.37
CA ASN A 120 7.21 -11.22 6.87
C ASN A 120 7.99 -10.74 5.65
N TYR A 121 7.71 -9.53 5.18
CA TYR A 121 8.56 -8.89 4.20
C TYR A 121 9.91 -8.78 4.86
N ASP A 122 10.86 -9.61 4.41
CA ASP A 122 12.24 -9.41 4.77
C ASP A 122 12.70 -8.15 4.06
N ASP A 123 12.48 -7.00 4.72
CA ASP A 123 12.89 -5.68 4.27
C ASP A 123 14.40 -5.62 3.94
N ARG A 124 15.18 -6.66 4.29
CA ARG A 124 16.61 -6.80 3.99
C ARG A 124 16.98 -6.62 2.53
N LEU A 125 16.13 -6.98 1.56
CA LEU A 125 16.43 -6.75 0.14
C LEU A 125 16.20 -5.29 -0.30
N ALA A 126 15.19 -4.61 0.28
CA ALA A 126 15.00 -3.17 0.06
C ALA A 126 16.11 -2.31 0.74
N ARG A 127 16.78 -2.84 1.77
CA ARG A 127 17.83 -2.13 2.52
C ARG A 127 19.04 -1.72 1.68
N ARG A 128 19.39 -2.39 0.57
CA ARG A 128 20.62 -2.03 -0.18
C ARG A 128 20.52 -0.66 -0.83
N ASP A 129 19.38 -0.32 -1.42
CA ASP A 129 19.19 0.96 -2.14
C ASP A 129 18.96 2.16 -1.22
N PHE A 130 18.53 1.91 0.02
CA PHE A 130 18.20 2.94 1.01
C PHE A 130 19.30 3.23 2.04
N ARG A 131 20.42 2.49 2.01
CA ARG A 131 21.62 2.75 2.85
C ARG A 131 22.27 4.12 2.64
N LYS A 132 21.89 4.83 1.57
CA LYS A 132 22.37 6.18 1.26
C LYS A 132 21.74 7.29 2.10
N PHE A 133 20.73 6.98 2.92
CA PHE A 133 20.05 7.95 3.78
C PHE A 133 20.40 7.69 5.24
N ALA A 134 20.73 8.76 5.96
CA ALA A 134 21.00 8.78 7.39
C ALA A 134 20.12 9.82 8.10
N VAL A 135 19.95 9.63 9.41
CA VAL A 135 19.35 10.65 10.27
C VAL A 135 20.26 11.88 10.27
N GLY A 136 19.69 13.07 10.10
CA GLY A 136 20.40 14.34 9.94
C GLY A 136 20.75 14.70 8.49
N ASP A 137 20.34 13.87 7.52
CA ASP A 137 20.45 14.22 6.09
C ASP A 137 19.39 15.26 5.70
N TYR A 138 19.82 16.22 4.88
CA TYR A 138 18.92 17.14 4.20
C TYR A 138 18.45 16.54 2.89
N VAL A 139 17.14 16.51 2.69
CA VAL A 139 16.50 15.87 1.54
C VAL A 139 15.43 16.77 0.93
N VAL A 140 15.21 16.58 -0.36
CA VAL A 140 14.03 17.11 -1.07
C VAL A 140 13.08 15.97 -1.41
N ARG A 141 11.78 16.26 -1.33
CA ARG A 141 10.70 15.33 -1.67
C ARG A 141 10.40 15.39 -3.17
N TYR A 142 10.09 14.25 -3.77
CA TYR A 142 9.66 14.17 -5.15
C TYR A 142 8.36 14.95 -5.37
N ASN A 143 8.27 15.73 -6.45
CA ASN A 143 7.06 16.49 -6.78
C ASN A 143 6.09 15.63 -7.61
N PHE A 144 5.10 15.02 -6.96
CA PHE A 144 4.07 14.26 -7.68
C PHE A 144 2.86 15.09 -8.11
N ASN A 145 2.80 16.40 -7.80
CA ASN A 145 1.76 17.30 -8.30
C ASN A 145 2.13 17.93 -9.65
N ARG A 146 3.17 17.40 -10.32
CA ARG A 146 3.60 17.78 -11.66
C ARG A 146 2.42 17.76 -12.63
N ARG A 147 2.08 18.93 -13.17
CA ARG A 147 1.02 19.08 -14.18
C ARG A 147 1.62 19.21 -15.59
N GLY A 148 2.88 19.60 -15.72
CA GLY A 148 3.55 19.82 -17.00
C GLY A 148 4.78 18.95 -17.26
N LYS A 149 5.08 18.68 -18.54
CA LYS A 149 6.33 18.00 -18.98
C LYS A 149 7.61 18.79 -18.67
N LEU A 150 7.50 20.07 -18.29
CA LEU A 150 8.62 20.96 -17.96
C LEU A 150 8.82 21.16 -16.44
N ASP A 151 7.90 20.70 -15.58
CA ASP A 151 8.08 20.87 -14.14
C ASP A 151 9.28 20.02 -13.68
N THR A 152 10.10 20.60 -12.81
CA THR A 152 11.25 19.95 -12.20
C THR A 152 10.81 18.81 -11.29
N ARG A 153 11.40 17.62 -11.48
CA ARG A 153 10.97 16.39 -10.79
C ARG A 153 11.25 16.39 -9.27
N TRP A 154 12.20 17.20 -8.81
CA TRP A 154 12.78 17.13 -7.45
C TRP A 154 12.79 18.47 -6.71
N LEU A 155 12.19 19.51 -7.28
CA LEU A 155 12.56 20.90 -6.96
C LEU A 155 11.30 21.72 -6.73
N VAL A 156 10.52 21.46 -5.67
CA VAL A 156 9.49 22.43 -5.27
C VAL A 156 9.26 22.57 -3.76
N ASP A 157 9.44 21.58 -2.90
CA ASP A 157 8.60 21.57 -1.68
C ASP A 157 9.32 21.72 -0.33
N GLN A 158 10.42 22.51 -0.28
CA GLN A 158 11.26 22.76 0.90
C GLN A 158 12.29 21.65 1.22
N VAL A 159 13.48 22.06 1.65
CA VAL A 159 14.51 21.16 2.17
C VAL A 159 14.07 20.69 3.54
N CYS A 160 14.03 19.37 3.71
CA CYS A 160 13.58 18.73 4.93
C CYS A 160 14.75 17.97 5.56
N GLU A 161 14.77 17.88 6.89
CA GLU A 161 15.75 17.07 7.62
C GLU A 161 15.14 15.71 7.98
N ILE A 162 15.89 14.63 7.77
CA ILE A 162 15.50 13.30 8.27
C ILE A 162 15.75 13.24 9.78
N VAL A 163 14.68 13.11 10.58
CA VAL A 163 14.79 13.01 12.04
C VAL A 163 14.73 11.57 12.56
N ALA A 164 14.16 10.65 11.78
CA ALA A 164 14.13 9.23 12.12
C ALA A 164 13.97 8.38 10.86
N ILE A 165 14.49 7.15 10.88
CA ILE A 165 14.30 6.15 9.82
C ILE A 165 13.77 4.86 10.43
N SER A 166 12.68 4.35 9.89
CA SER A 166 12.09 3.05 10.25
C SER A 166 11.85 2.23 8.98
N GLY A 167 12.71 1.23 8.77
CA GLY A 167 12.69 0.43 7.54
C GLY A 167 12.94 1.29 6.29
N SER A 168 11.95 1.33 5.40
CA SER A 168 12.00 2.11 4.15
C SER A 168 11.32 3.48 4.25
N VAL A 169 10.98 3.92 5.47
CA VAL A 169 10.23 5.17 5.74
C VAL A 169 11.08 6.11 6.57
N ALA A 170 11.17 7.37 6.16
CA ALA A 170 11.77 8.45 6.93
C ALA A 170 10.68 9.31 7.58
N THR A 171 10.98 9.80 8.78
CA THR A 171 10.27 10.91 9.40
C THR A 171 11.05 12.18 9.10
N LEU A 172 10.39 13.16 8.52
CA LEU A 172 10.96 14.41 8.06
C LEU A 172 10.48 15.56 8.92
N LYS A 173 11.39 16.45 9.29
CA LYS A 173 11.06 17.78 9.81
C LYS A 173 10.85 18.71 8.62
N VAL A 174 9.60 19.09 8.40
CA VAL A 174 9.19 19.96 7.27
C VAL A 174 9.04 21.43 7.68
N GLY A 175 9.15 21.75 8.96
CA GLY A 175 9.02 23.12 9.44
C GLY A 175 8.73 23.20 10.92
N THR A 176 8.25 24.35 11.37
CA THR A 176 7.72 24.58 12.71
C THR A 176 6.29 25.10 12.61
N ASP A 177 5.44 24.72 13.55
CA ASP A 177 4.09 25.28 13.66
C ASP A 177 4.13 26.67 14.31
N TRP A 178 2.96 27.29 14.46
CA TRP A 178 2.79 28.61 15.07
C TRP A 178 3.15 28.64 16.57
N GLU A 179 3.29 27.48 17.22
CA GLU A 179 3.76 27.32 18.60
C GLU A 179 5.27 26.96 18.66
N GLY A 180 5.97 26.93 17.52
CA GLY A 180 7.39 26.61 17.41
C GLY A 180 7.72 25.12 17.50
N ARG A 181 6.73 24.22 17.50
CA ARG A 181 6.95 22.77 17.53
C ARG A 181 7.29 22.24 16.14
N PRO A 182 8.15 21.21 16.02
CA PRO A 182 8.52 20.66 14.72
C PRO A 182 7.31 19.99 14.06
N VAL A 183 6.99 20.40 12.83
CA VAL A 183 6.01 19.72 12.00
C VAL A 183 6.69 18.50 11.38
N LEU A 184 6.20 17.31 11.74
CA LEU A 184 6.74 16.04 11.28
C LEU A 184 5.85 15.43 10.18
N LYS A 185 6.48 14.89 9.14
CA LYS A 185 5.79 14.12 8.10
C LYS A 185 6.55 12.83 7.81
N SER A 186 5.81 11.75 7.59
CA SER A 186 6.40 10.47 7.14
C SER A 186 6.44 10.41 5.61
N GLU A 187 7.56 9.95 5.06
CA GLU A 187 7.76 9.82 3.61
C GLU A 187 8.58 8.56 3.29
N PHE A 188 8.34 7.96 2.12
CA PHE A 188 9.10 6.80 1.68
C PHE A 188 10.49 7.22 1.18
N LEU A 189 11.54 6.49 1.57
CA LEU A 189 12.93 6.82 1.20
C LEU A 189 13.16 6.88 -0.32
N GLY A 190 12.41 6.09 -1.11
CA GLY A 190 12.46 6.14 -2.58
C GLY A 190 11.92 7.44 -3.19
N ASN A 191 11.18 8.23 -2.41
CA ASN A 191 10.61 9.51 -2.82
C ASN A 191 11.52 10.69 -2.42
N LEU A 192 12.71 10.41 -1.88
CA LEU A 192 13.65 11.41 -1.39
C LEU A 192 14.90 11.48 -2.27
N LYS A 193 15.47 12.67 -2.32
CA LYS A 193 16.80 12.91 -2.87
C LYS A 193 17.63 13.69 -1.87
N VAL A 194 18.78 13.14 -1.49
CA VAL A 194 19.76 13.82 -0.63
C VAL A 194 20.24 15.08 -1.33
N VAL A 195 20.30 16.18 -0.58
CA VAL A 195 20.91 17.43 -1.01
C VAL A 195 22.23 17.60 -0.27
N PRO A 196 23.33 17.91 -0.96
CA PRO A 196 24.60 18.23 -0.31
C PRO A 196 24.42 19.38 0.68
N ARG A 197 25.05 19.28 1.87
CA ARG A 197 25.02 20.35 2.88
C ARG A 197 25.58 21.67 2.33
N ASP A 198 26.53 21.59 1.41
CA ASP A 198 27.21 22.75 0.82
C ASP A 198 26.37 23.51 -0.21
N ALA A 199 25.18 23.00 -0.56
CA ALA A 199 24.30 23.64 -1.55
C ALA A 199 23.47 24.80 -0.98
N PHE A 200 23.63 25.13 0.30
CA PHE A 200 22.82 26.11 1.04
C PHE A 200 23.63 27.15 1.84
N ASN A 201 24.94 27.25 1.60
CA ASN A 201 25.77 28.36 2.08
C ASN A 201 25.85 29.48 1.03
#